data_AF-K1ZK64-F1
#
_entry.id   AF-K1ZK64-F1
#
_cell.length_a   1.000
_cell.length_b   1.000
_cell.length_c   1.000
_cell.angle_alpha   90.00
_cell.angle_beta   90.00
_cell.angle_gamma   90.00
#
_symmetry.space_group_name_H-M   'P 1'
#
loop_
_entity.id
_entity.type
_entity.pdbx_description
1 polymer ?
#
loop_
_entity_poly.entity_id
_entity_poly.type
_entity_poly.pdbx_seq_one_letter_code
_entity_poly.pdbx_strand_id
1 'polypeptide(L)'
;MNIQDNKELNTKMVQKNIPNNGFTGHTGSKGEVRLVSACPLCRKQYSLDESYIVDENAGVYLLHTDCKNCGSSIVATLVAGKHAVSSMGLVTDMTSGDVEKFRKSSKISCDDLIDVHASLWGLKQMV
;
A
#
# COMPACT_ATOMS: atom_id res chain seq x y z
N MET A 1 -18.13 -13.38 -13.54
CA MET A 1 -18.12 -13.03 -12.11
C MET A 1 -17.77 -11.55 -12.03
N ASN A 2 -18.67 -10.72 -11.50
CA ASN A 2 -18.69 -9.28 -11.75
C ASN A 2 -17.77 -8.52 -10.77
N ILE A 3 -17.02 -7.53 -11.25
CA ILE A 3 -16.03 -6.78 -10.46
C ILE A 3 -16.70 -5.96 -9.33
N GLN A 4 -17.96 -5.59 -9.52
CA GLN A 4 -18.78 -4.89 -8.51
C GLN A 4 -18.99 -5.72 -7.22
N ASP A 5 -19.27 -7.01 -7.35
CA ASP A 5 -19.64 -7.87 -6.21
C ASP A 5 -18.43 -8.13 -5.28
N ASN A 6 -17.22 -8.10 -5.84
CA ASN A 6 -15.97 -8.25 -5.10
C ASN A 6 -15.62 -6.99 -4.29
N LYS A 7 -16.06 -5.82 -4.77
CA LYS A 7 -15.82 -4.52 -4.11
C LYS A 7 -16.57 -4.44 -2.78
N GLU A 8 -17.85 -4.83 -2.74
CA GLU A 8 -18.66 -4.83 -1.51
C GLU A 8 -18.20 -5.85 -0.47
N LEU A 9 -17.72 -7.02 -0.90
CA LEU A 9 -17.13 -8.03 -0.02
C LEU A 9 -15.83 -7.51 0.60
N ASN A 10 -14.97 -6.84 -0.19
CA ASN A 10 -13.72 -6.26 0.29
C ASN A 10 -13.96 -5.09 1.26
N THR A 11 -14.94 -4.21 1.00
CA THR A 11 -15.28 -3.12 1.94
C THR A 11 -15.80 -3.64 3.29
N LYS A 12 -16.58 -4.73 3.27
CA LYS A 12 -17.06 -5.38 4.51
C LYS A 12 -15.93 -6.11 5.27
N MET A 13 -14.90 -6.60 4.59
CA MET A 13 -13.74 -7.23 5.23
C MET A 13 -12.76 -6.20 5.80
N VAL A 14 -12.54 -5.07 5.10
CA VAL A 14 -11.78 -3.91 5.60
C VAL A 14 -12.37 -3.42 6.94
N GLN A 15 -13.69 -3.34 7.05
CA GLN A 15 -14.38 -2.91 8.27
C GLN A 15 -14.38 -3.96 9.40
N LYS A 16 -14.19 -5.25 9.08
CA LYS A 16 -14.34 -6.36 10.05
C LYS A 16 -13.01 -6.86 10.61
N ASN A 17 -11.92 -6.73 9.84
CA ASN A 17 -10.57 -7.17 10.25
C ASN A 17 -9.68 -6.01 10.72
N ILE A 18 -10.05 -4.76 10.47
CA ILE A 18 -9.43 -3.61 11.14
C ILE A 18 -10.08 -3.48 12.51
N PRO A 19 -9.33 -3.51 13.64
CA PRO A 19 -9.91 -3.27 14.94
C PRO A 19 -10.69 -1.95 14.93
N ASN A 20 -11.96 -2.00 15.36
CA ASN A 20 -12.98 -0.94 15.31
C ASN A 20 -12.66 0.35 16.09
N ASN A 21 -11.40 0.64 16.38
CA ASN A 21 -10.98 1.95 16.84
C ASN A 21 -10.94 2.87 15.62
N GLY A 22 -12.04 3.62 15.45
CA GLY A 22 -12.19 4.60 14.38
C GLY A 22 -10.92 5.44 14.18
N PHE A 23 -10.68 5.78 12.92
CA PHE A 23 -9.62 6.68 12.45
C PHE A 23 -9.80 8.08 13.05
N THR A 24 -9.54 8.20 14.34
CA THR A 24 -9.43 9.46 15.05
C THR A 24 -7.94 9.75 15.11
N GLY A 25 -7.50 10.69 14.28
CA GLY A 25 -6.17 11.27 14.41
C GLY A 25 -6.09 11.98 15.75
N HIS A 26 -5.58 11.29 16.76
CA HIS A 26 -5.20 11.87 18.04
C HIS A 26 -3.68 11.96 18.17
N THR A 27 -3.27 12.95 18.94
CA THR A 27 -1.93 13.51 19.00
C THR A 27 -1.08 12.83 20.07
N GLY A 28 -0.04 12.11 19.66
CA GLY A 28 1.32 12.14 20.22
C GLY A 28 1.49 11.95 21.73
N SER A 29 1.78 10.72 22.18
CA SER A 29 2.62 10.45 23.37
C SER A 29 2.97 8.95 23.53
N LYS A 30 4.28 8.63 23.47
CA LYS A 30 4.98 7.34 23.74
C LYS A 30 4.45 6.09 23.00
N GLY A 31 5.20 5.68 21.96
CA GLY A 31 5.03 4.40 21.27
C GLY A 31 3.91 4.38 20.23
N GLU A 32 3.60 5.53 19.63
CA GLU A 32 2.43 5.72 18.79
C GLU A 32 2.67 5.30 17.34
N VAL A 33 1.88 4.33 16.89
CA VAL A 33 1.87 3.83 15.52
C VAL A 33 1.00 4.77 14.70
N ARG A 34 1.63 5.66 13.92
CA ARG A 34 0.90 6.55 13.03
C ARG A 34 0.39 5.75 11.83
N LEU A 35 -0.84 5.25 11.95
CA LEU A 35 -1.59 4.80 10.79
C LEU A 35 -1.70 5.98 9.81
N VAL A 36 -1.48 5.74 8.52
CA VAL A 36 -1.54 6.78 7.49
C VAL A 36 -3.00 7.19 7.26
N SER A 37 -3.54 8.05 8.14
CA SER A 37 -4.93 8.53 8.09
C SER A 37 -5.10 9.79 7.23
N ALA A 38 -4.00 10.40 6.79
CA ALA A 38 -4.00 11.58 5.95
C ALA A 38 -2.93 11.50 4.86
N CYS A 39 -3.21 12.13 3.73
CA CYS A 39 -2.27 12.23 2.62
C CYS A 39 -1.04 13.05 3.04
N PRO A 40 0.19 12.52 2.92
CA PRO A 40 1.41 13.22 3.30
C PRO A 40 1.73 14.37 2.35
N LEU A 41 1.13 14.42 1.15
CA LEU A 41 1.35 15.48 0.18
C LEU A 41 0.43 16.68 0.40
N CYS A 42 -0.88 16.44 0.55
CA CYS A 42 -1.87 17.53 0.65
C CYS A 42 -2.56 17.64 2.02
N ARG A 43 -2.26 16.72 2.96
CA ARG A 43 -2.84 16.64 4.32
C ARG A 43 -4.35 16.44 4.38
N LYS A 44 -5.01 16.16 3.26
CA LYS A 44 -6.40 15.72 3.24
C LYS A 44 -6.51 14.38 3.96
N GLN A 45 -7.48 14.25 4.86
CA GLN A 45 -7.81 12.94 5.45
C GLN A 45 -8.34 12.00 4.38
N TYR A 46 -7.93 10.75 4.44
CA TYR A 46 -8.48 9.71 3.58
C TYR A 46 -9.89 9.36 4.03
N SER A 47 -10.80 9.17 3.08
CA SER A 47 -12.10 8.57 3.39
C SER A 47 -11.98 7.04 3.44
N LEU A 48 -12.83 6.37 4.23
CA LEU A 48 -12.82 4.90 4.33
C LEU A 48 -13.07 4.20 2.98
N ASP A 49 -13.74 4.88 2.05
CA ASP A 49 -14.02 4.39 0.70
C ASP A 49 -12.82 4.53 -0.24
N GLU A 50 -11.76 5.21 0.18
CA GLU A 50 -10.55 5.46 -0.61
C GLU A 50 -9.43 4.45 -0.33
N SER A 51 -9.56 3.63 0.72
CA SER A 51 -8.58 2.63 1.13
C SER A 51 -9.10 1.21 0.97
N TYR A 52 -8.31 0.31 0.41
CA TYR A 52 -8.67 -1.10 0.29
C TYR A 52 -7.49 -2.00 0.63
N ILE A 53 -7.80 -3.17 1.20
CA ILE A 53 -6.83 -4.21 1.50
C ILE A 53 -6.54 -4.97 0.20
N VAL A 54 -5.28 -4.95 -0.18
CA VAL A 54 -4.72 -5.66 -1.34
C VAL A 54 -4.35 -7.09 -0.93
N ASP A 55 -3.83 -7.27 0.28
CA ASP A 55 -3.47 -8.58 0.83
C ASP A 55 -3.55 -8.59 2.36
N GLU A 56 -3.83 -9.77 2.93
CA GLU A 56 -3.81 -10.01 4.37
C GLU A 56 -3.17 -11.37 4.66
N ASN A 57 -2.15 -11.39 5.53
CA ASN A 57 -1.53 -12.62 5.99
C ASN A 57 -0.99 -12.48 7.42
N ALA A 58 -1.51 -13.29 8.35
CA ALA A 58 -0.98 -13.44 9.71
C ALA A 58 -0.70 -12.12 10.45
N GLY A 59 -1.63 -11.16 10.38
CA GLY A 59 -1.48 -9.84 11.01
C GLY A 59 -0.66 -8.84 10.18
N VAL A 60 -0.25 -9.19 8.97
CA VAL A 60 0.32 -8.28 7.97
C VAL A 60 -0.76 -7.91 6.97
N TYR A 61 -0.96 -6.60 6.75
CA TYR A 61 -1.94 -6.07 5.82
C TYR A 61 -1.23 -5.20 4.79
N LEU A 62 -1.49 -5.45 3.50
CA LEU A 62 -1.08 -4.57 2.41
C LEU A 62 -2.29 -3.72 2.01
N LEU A 63 -2.12 -2.41 2.08
CA LEU A 63 -3.15 -1.42 1.82
C LEU A 63 -2.74 -0.60 0.61
N HIS A 64 -3.71 -0.22 -0.21
CA HIS A 64 -3.55 0.86 -1.16
C HIS A 64 -4.65 1.90 -0.96
N THR A 65 -4.30 3.16 -1.17
CA THR A 65 -5.20 4.29 -0.97
C THR A 65 -4.94 5.40 -1.98
N ASP A 66 -5.99 5.82 -2.70
CA ASP A 66 -5.94 6.95 -3.62
C ASP A 66 -6.40 8.24 -2.95
N CYS A 67 -5.60 9.30 -3.05
CA CYS A 67 -6.03 10.62 -2.60
C CYS A 67 -6.85 11.31 -3.69
N LYS A 68 -8.18 11.38 -3.52
CA LYS A 68 -9.06 12.09 -4.47
C LYS A 68 -8.80 13.59 -4.59
N ASN A 69 -8.05 14.18 -3.65
CA ASN A 69 -7.74 15.62 -3.67
C ASN A 69 -6.54 15.98 -4.53
N CYS A 70 -5.46 15.20 -4.49
CA CYS A 70 -4.22 15.50 -5.23
C CYS A 70 -3.82 14.42 -6.23
N GLY A 71 -4.56 13.32 -6.32
CA GLY A 71 -4.33 12.23 -7.26
C GLY A 71 -3.17 11.29 -6.90
N SER A 72 -2.43 11.56 -5.82
CA SER A 72 -1.37 10.65 -5.37
C SER A 72 -1.94 9.37 -4.75
N SER A 73 -1.20 8.28 -4.87
CA SER A 73 -1.54 7.02 -4.22
C SER A 73 -0.54 6.70 -3.11
N ILE A 74 -0.98 5.90 -2.14
CA ILE A 74 -0.14 5.32 -1.12
C ILE A 74 -0.29 3.82 -1.15
N VAL A 75 0.83 3.12 -1.07
CA VAL A 75 0.87 1.70 -0.71
C VAL A 75 1.47 1.60 0.68
N ALA A 76 0.76 0.96 1.60
CA ALA A 76 1.21 0.81 2.98
C ALA A 76 1.15 -0.65 3.42
N THR A 77 2.17 -1.09 4.14
CA THR A 77 2.17 -2.35 4.87
C THR A 77 1.93 -2.04 6.35
N LEU A 78 0.91 -2.67 6.92
CA LEU A 78 0.65 -2.70 8.35
C LEU A 78 1.08 -4.05 8.90
N VAL A 79 1.80 -4.07 10.01
CA VAL A 79 2.10 -5.30 10.75
C VAL A 79 1.54 -5.14 12.15
N ALA A 80 0.51 -5.90 12.49
CA ALA A 80 -0.13 -5.95 13.79
C ALA A 80 0.46 -7.11 14.60
N GLY A 81 1.40 -6.79 15.49
CA GLY A 81 1.90 -7.71 16.51
C GLY A 81 1.05 -7.70 17.77
N LYS A 82 1.28 -8.66 18.68
CA LYS A 82 0.54 -8.80 19.94
C LYS A 82 0.62 -7.58 20.86
N HIS A 83 1.72 -6.84 20.81
CA HIS A 83 2.01 -5.73 21.72
C HIS A 83 2.29 -4.40 21.01
N ALA A 84 2.42 -4.43 19.69
CA ALA A 84 2.74 -3.25 18.89
C ALA A 84 2.23 -3.43 17.47
N VAL A 85 1.79 -2.32 16.87
CA VAL A 85 1.53 -2.23 15.43
C VAL A 85 2.72 -1.50 14.80
N SER A 86 3.06 -1.78 13.56
CA SER A 86 4.02 -0.97 12.80
C SER A 86 3.46 -0.74 11.40
N SER A 87 3.76 0.41 10.82
CA SER A 87 3.32 0.75 9.46
C SER A 87 4.47 1.34 8.66
N MET A 88 4.57 0.92 7.40
CA MET A 88 5.47 1.49 6.40
C MET A 88 4.64 1.88 5.18
N GLY A 89 4.71 3.14 4.78
CA GLY A 89 3.97 3.67 3.63
C GLY A 89 4.90 4.26 2.59
N LEU A 90 4.58 4.02 1.31
CA LEU A 90 5.25 4.62 0.17
C LEU A 90 4.25 5.47 -0.59
N VAL A 91 4.60 6.72 -0.87
CA VAL A 91 3.88 7.56 -1.83
C VAL A 91 4.27 7.12 -3.23
N THR A 92 3.28 6.85 -4.07
CA THR A 92 3.47 6.27 -5.38
C THR A 92 2.35 6.72 -6.33
N ASP A 93 2.56 6.52 -7.61
CA ASP A 93 1.58 6.66 -8.68
C ASP A 93 0.95 5.31 -9.08
N MET A 94 1.32 4.21 -8.40
CA MET A 94 0.76 2.88 -8.67
C MET A 94 -0.76 2.88 -8.50
N THR A 95 -1.47 2.34 -9.48
CA THR A 95 -2.89 2.02 -9.37
C THR A 95 -3.09 0.72 -8.59
N SER A 96 -4.35 0.40 -8.24
CA SER A 96 -4.72 -0.89 -7.65
C SER A 96 -4.24 -2.10 -8.43
N GLY A 97 -4.39 -2.05 -9.74
CA GLY A 97 -3.95 -3.11 -10.64
C GLY A 97 -2.44 -3.26 -10.63
N ASP A 98 -1.70 -2.16 -10.52
CA ASP A 98 -0.23 -2.19 -10.46
C ASP A 98 0.25 -2.86 -9.18
N VAL A 99 -0.34 -2.55 -8.03
CA VAL A 99 0.02 -3.21 -6.76
C VAL A 99 -0.24 -4.71 -6.83
N GLU A 100 -1.39 -5.13 -7.35
CA GLU A 100 -1.72 -6.55 -7.55
C GLU A 100 -0.75 -7.25 -8.49
N LYS A 101 -0.32 -6.58 -9.56
CA LYS A 101 0.67 -7.10 -10.51
C LYS A 101 2.05 -7.22 -9.87
N PHE A 102 2.54 -6.17 -9.24
CA PHE A 102 3.90 -6.11 -8.69
C PHE A 102 4.06 -7.00 -7.45
N ARG A 103 3.01 -7.18 -6.63
CA ARG A 103 3.05 -8.12 -5.50
C ARG A 103 3.31 -9.56 -5.93
N LYS A 104 2.80 -9.95 -7.10
CA LYS A 104 2.97 -11.29 -7.68
C LYS A 104 4.20 -11.41 -8.58
N SER A 105 4.90 -10.30 -8.82
CA SER A 105 6.08 -10.27 -9.67
C SER A 105 7.29 -10.84 -8.94
N SER A 106 8.24 -11.38 -9.70
CA SER A 106 9.54 -11.79 -9.16
C SER A 106 10.29 -10.59 -8.57
N LYS A 107 11.11 -10.85 -7.55
CA LYS A 107 12.03 -9.83 -7.02
C LYS A 107 12.96 -9.37 -8.14
N ILE A 108 13.16 -8.07 -8.24
CA ILE A 108 14.16 -7.47 -9.12
C ILE A 108 15.53 -7.62 -8.44
N SER A 109 16.47 -8.20 -9.16
CA SER A 109 17.86 -8.38 -8.75
C SER A 109 18.75 -7.26 -9.30
N CYS A 110 20.00 -7.19 -8.81
CA CYS A 110 20.98 -6.27 -9.39
C CYS A 110 21.34 -6.65 -10.83
N ASP A 111 21.35 -7.94 -11.17
CA ASP A 111 21.65 -8.41 -12.53
C ASP A 111 20.59 -7.93 -13.52
N ASP A 112 19.31 -7.95 -13.13
CA ASP A 112 18.22 -7.39 -13.95
C ASP A 112 18.46 -5.91 -14.29
N LEU A 113 19.00 -5.13 -13.33
CA LEU A 113 19.32 -3.71 -13.54
C LEU A 113 20.52 -3.52 -14.48
N ILE A 114 21.56 -4.35 -14.32
CA ILE A 114 22.74 -4.33 -15.18
C ILE A 114 22.35 -4.70 -16.61
N ASP A 115 21.50 -5.70 -16.79
CA ASP A 115 21.03 -6.14 -18.11
C ASP A 115 20.23 -5.06 -18.83
N VAL A 116 19.33 -4.38 -18.11
CA VAL A 116 18.56 -3.26 -18.66
C VAL A 116 19.51 -2.11 -19.01
N HIS A 117 20.43 -1.75 -18.12
CA HIS A 117 21.42 -0.70 -18.39
C HIS A 117 22.29 -1.06 -19.62
N ALA A 118 22.83 -2.28 -19.68
CA ALA A 118 23.62 -2.70 -20.82
C ALA A 118 22.82 -2.68 -22.13
N SER A 119 21.53 -3.01 -22.08
CA SER A 119 20.64 -3.00 -23.25
C SER A 119 20.27 -1.57 -23.70
N LEU A 120 20.00 -0.65 -22.76
CA LEU A 120 19.65 0.74 -23.06
C LEU A 120 20.84 1.56 -23.56
N TRP A 121 22.04 1.27 -23.06
CA TRP A 121 23.28 1.97 -23.45
C TRP A 121 24.12 1.22 -24.49
N GLY A 122 23.62 0.11 -25.04
CA GLY A 122 24.30 -0.64 -26.11
C GLY A 122 25.61 -1.33 -25.70
N LEU A 123 25.84 -1.54 -24.40
CA LEU A 123 27.03 -2.22 -23.86
C LEU A 123 26.99 -3.75 -24.05
N LYS A 124 25.86 -4.29 -24.54
CA LYS A 124 25.62 -5.73 -24.70
C LYS A 124 26.41 -6.41 -25.84
N GLN A 125 27.36 -5.71 -26.48
CA GLN A 125 28.22 -6.26 -27.55
C GLN A 125 29.60 -6.73 -27.04
N MET A 126 29.79 -6.89 -25.72
CA MET A 126 31.13 -7.14 -25.13
C MET A 126 31.17 -8.21 -24.03
N VAL A 127 30.27 -9.20 -24.08
CA VAL A 127 30.40 -10.49 -23.36
C VAL A 127 30.08 -11.63 -24.31
#